data_AF-A0A7W1N7W9-F1
#
_entry.id   AF-A0A7W1N7W9-F1
#
_cell.length_a   1.000
_cell.length_b   1.000
_cell.length_c   1.000
_cell.angle_alpha   90.00
_cell.angle_beta   90.00
_cell.angle_gamma   90.00
#
_symmetry.space_group_name_H-M   'P 1'
#
loop_
_entity.id
_entity.type
_entity.pdbx_description
1 polymer ?
#
loop_
_entity_poly.entity_id
_entity_poly.type
_entity_poly.pdbx_seq_one_letter_code
_entity_poly.pdbx_strand_id
1 'polypeptide(L)' 'MELRPAIVQDSASGRVLMLAWMDDEAERLTRETGEAWFWSRSRASLWRKGETSGNTLAVEEVRDDCDGDAL' A
#
# COMPACT_ATOMS: atom_id res chain seq x y z
N MET A 1 -11.27 -10.27 -8.01
CA MET A 1 -10.09 -9.60 -7.44
C MET A 1 -10.29 -8.14 -7.72
N GLU A 2 -10.75 -7.43 -6.71
CA GLU A 2 -10.91 -5.99 -6.77
C GLU A 2 -9.57 -5.35 -6.39
N LEU A 3 -9.19 -4.27 -7.07
CA LEU A 3 -7.96 -3.56 -6.78
C LEU A 3 -8.29 -2.15 -6.38
N ARG A 4 -7.88 -1.78 -5.17
CA ARG A 4 -8.04 -0.44 -4.62
C ARG A 4 -6.79 0.37 -4.90
N PRO A 5 -6.87 1.57 -5.48
CA PRO A 5 -5.74 2.49 -5.50
C PRO A 5 -5.35 2.85 -4.06
N ALA A 6 -4.05 2.85 -3.79
CA ALA A 6 -3.48 3.22 -2.50
C ALA A 6 -2.47 4.37 -2.69
N ILE A 7 -2.76 5.53 -2.12
CA ILE A 7 -1.88 6.69 -2.10
C ILE A 7 -0.99 6.60 -0.88
N VAL A 8 0.32 6.55 -1.11
CA VAL A 8 1.28 6.56 -0.01
C VAL A 8 1.74 7.97 0.25
N GLN A 9 1.52 8.44 1.47
CA GLN A 9 1.90 9.76 1.94
C GLN A 9 2.92 9.65 3.07
N ASP A 10 3.91 10.52 3.07
CA ASP A 10 4.83 10.70 4.20
C ASP A 10 4.06 11.25 5.41
N SER A 11 4.09 10.53 6.53
CA SER A 11 3.25 10.83 7.70
C SER A 11 3.61 12.14 8.40
N ALA A 12 4.86 12.61 8.27
CA ALA A 12 5.32 13.83 8.93
C ALA A 12 5.08 15.09 8.07
N SER A 13 5.31 15.00 6.77
CA SER A 13 5.28 16.15 5.85
C SER A 13 4.00 16.26 5.03
N GLY A 14 3.20 15.18 4.93
CA GLY A 14 2.06 15.13 4.03
C GLY A 14 2.44 15.03 2.54
N ARG A 15 3.72 14.80 2.22
CA ARG A 15 4.15 14.64 0.82
C ARG A 15 3.65 13.31 0.26
N VAL A 16 2.97 13.35 -0.88
CA VAL A 16 2.66 12.13 -1.65
C VAL A 16 3.96 11.52 -2.19
N LEU A 17 4.21 10.27 -1.85
CA LEU A 17 5.40 9.52 -2.23
C LEU A 17 5.15 8.69 -3.50
N MET A 18 4.01 8.00 -3.56
CA MET A 18 3.65 7.15 -4.69
C MET A 18 2.17 6.77 -4.68
N LEU A 19 1.71 6.23 -5.82
CA LEU A 19 0.46 5.52 -5.97
C LEU A 19 0.76 4.06 -6.31
N ALA A 20 0.03 3.13 -5.68
CA ALA A 20 0.07 1.71 -6.02
C ALA A 20 -1.34 1.11 -5.94
N TRP A 21 -1.44 -0.22 -6.07
CA TRP A 21 -2.68 -0.97 -6.01
C TRP A 21 -2.58 -1.99 -4.90
N MET A 22 -3.67 -2.21 -4.18
CA MET A 22 -3.82 -3.29 -3.21
C MET A 22 -4.97 -4.21 -3.65
N ASP A 23 -4.74 -5.51 -3.59
CA ASP A 23 -5.83 -6.48 -3.46
C ASP A 23 -6.10 -6.73 -1.97
N ASP A 24 -7.13 -7.53 -1.67
CA ASP A 24 -7.54 -7.84 -0.29
C ASP A 24 -6.39 -8.39 0.56
N GLU A 25 -5.50 -9.20 -0.04
CA GLU A 25 -4.36 -9.80 0.65
C GLU A 25 -3.24 -8.79 0.93
N ALA A 26 -2.94 -7.89 -0.01
CA ALA A 26 -1.99 -6.80 0.21
C ALA A 26 -2.47 -5.86 1.31
N GLU A 27 -3.77 -5.52 1.35
CA GLU A 27 -4.33 -4.70 2.42
C GLU A 27 -4.26 -5.42 3.78
N ARG A 28 -4.66 -6.71 3.81
CA ARG A 28 -4.61 -7.54 5.03
C ARG A 28 -3.19 -7.59 5.60
N LEU A 29 -2.20 -7.92 4.76
CA LEU A 29 -0.80 -7.97 5.18
C LEU A 29 -0.28 -6.60 5.60
N THR A 30 -0.68 -5.53 4.92
CA THR A 30 -0.33 -4.16 5.32
C THR A 30 -0.77 -3.84 6.74
N ARG A 31 -2.03 -4.17 7.08
CA ARG A 31 -2.58 -3.94 8.42
C ARG A 31 -1.98 -4.87 9.47
N GLU A 32 -1.66 -6.12 9.12
CA GLU A 32 -1.11 -7.10 10.06
C GLU A 32 0.38 -6.90 10.36
N THR A 33 1.20 -6.59 9.34
CA THR A 33 2.65 -6.50 9.52
C THR A 33 3.11 -5.08 9.84
N GLY A 34 2.28 -4.06 9.60
CA GLY A 34 2.68 -2.65 9.71
C GLY A 34 3.69 -2.23 8.64
N GLU A 35 3.75 -2.94 7.51
CA GLU A 35 4.65 -2.65 6.39
C GLU A 35 3.83 -2.53 5.10
N ALA A 36 4.22 -1.67 4.17
CA ALA A 36 3.43 -1.48 2.96
C ALA A 36 3.56 -2.68 1.98
N TRP A 37 2.45 -3.37 1.76
CA TRP A 37 2.29 -4.42 0.74
C TRP A 37 1.40 -3.94 -0.41
N PHE A 38 1.70 -4.37 -1.62
CA PHE A 38 0.98 -3.97 -2.82
C PHE A 38 0.79 -5.14 -3.77
N TRP A 39 -0.19 -5.02 -4.67
CA TRP A 39 -0.37 -5.89 -5.82
C TRP A 39 0.30 -5.29 -7.06
N SER A 40 1.29 -6.00 -7.61
CA SER A 40 1.91 -5.64 -8.87
C SER A 40 1.04 -6.10 -10.04
N ARG A 41 0.34 -5.17 -10.70
CA ARG A 41 -0.50 -5.49 -11.86
C ARG A 41 0.28 -6.07 -13.05
N SER A 42 1.55 -5.68 -13.23
CA SER A 42 2.38 -6.17 -14.33
C SER A 42 2.98 -7.54 -14.05
N ARG A 43 3.30 -7.85 -12.78
CA ARG A 43 3.82 -9.17 -12.37
C ARG A 43 2.71 -10.15 -11.97
N ALA A 44 1.49 -9.66 -11.80
CA ALA A 44 0.35 -10.40 -11.24
C ALA A 44 0.74 -11.10 -9.92
N SER A 45 1.39 -10.35 -9.02
CA SER A 45 1.90 -10.89 -7.77
C SER A 45 1.86 -9.86 -6.64
N LEU A 46 1.77 -10.38 -5.42
CA LEU A 46 2.00 -9.63 -4.20
C LEU A 46 3.46 -9.12 -4.14
N TRP A 47 3.65 -7.94 -3.55
CA TRP A 47 4.94 -7.26 -3.45
C TRP A 47 5.05 -6.49 -2.14
N ARG A 48 6.09 -6.77 -1.33
CA ARG A 48 6.43 -5.93 -0.17
C ARG A 48 7.29 -4.77 -0.62
N LYS A 49 6.87 -3.54 -0.36
CA LYS A 49 7.63 -2.35 -0.76
C LYS A 49 9.02 -2.39 -0.15
N GLY A 50 10.03 -2.32 -1.01
CA GLY A 50 11.42 -2.32 -0.59
C GLY A 50 12.05 -3.71 -0.46
N GLU A 51 11.36 -4.80 -0.78
CA GLU A 51 11.91 -6.17 -0.66
C GLU A 51 13.27 -6.36 -1.35
N THR A 52 13.50 -5.68 -2.48
CA THR A 52 14.77 -5.75 -3.21
C THR A 52 15.69 -4.57 -2.89
N SER A 53 15.14 -3.38 -2.71
CA SER A 53 15.93 -2.13 -2.58
C SER A 53 16.31 -1.76 -1.15
N GLY A 54 15.69 -2.38 -0.14
CA GLY A 54 15.80 -1.95 1.27
C GLY A 54 14.97 -0.72 1.64
N ASN A 55 14.52 0.08 0.66
CA ASN A 55 13.62 1.22 0.86
C ASN A 55 12.18 0.78 1.21
N THR A 56 11.99 0.31 2.45
CA THR A 56 10.69 -0.09 3.00
C THR A 56 9.87 1.10 3.44
N LEU A 57 8.58 0.88 3.70
CA LEU A 57 7.66 1.87 4.26
C LEU A 57 6.96 1.22 5.44
N ALA A 58 7.24 1.72 6.65
CA ALA A 58 6.48 1.39 7.85
C ALA A 58 5.17 2.17 7.82
N VAL A 59 4.09 1.53 8.26
CA VAL A 59 2.74 2.09 8.18
C VAL A 59 2.36 2.68 9.53
N GLU A 60 2.13 3.99 9.54
CA GLU A 60 1.66 4.72 10.72
C GLU A 60 0.13 4.69 10.83
N GLU A 61 -0.57 4.77 9.69
CA GLU A 61 -2.02 4.79 9.61
C GLU A 61 -2.49 4.32 8.23
N VAL A 62 -3.70 3.76 8.17
CA VAL A 62 -4.42 3.42 6.93
C VAL A 62 -5.82 4.02 7.04
N ARG A 63 -6.25 4.77 6.01
CA ARG A 63 -7.57 5.40 5.95
C ARG A 63 -8.26 5.00 4.68
N ASP A 64 -9.55 4.74 4.77
CA ASP A 64 -10.41 4.57 3.61
C ASP A 64 -10.93 5.94 3.14
N ASP A 65 -11.18 6.08 1.85
CA ASP A 65 -11.93 7.22 1.34
C ASP A 65 -13.44 7.09 1.59
N CYS A 66 -14.25 8.00 1.06
CA CYS A 66 -15.64 8.15 1.49
C CYS A 66 -16.60 7.07 0.96
N ASP A 67 -16.27 6.41 -0.15
CA ASP A 67 -17.01 5.27 -0.70
C ASP A 67 -16.25 3.94 -0.56
N GLY A 68 -15.03 3.97 -0.03
CA GLY A 68 -14.26 2.79 0.36
C GLY A 68 -13.57 2.12 -0.82
N ASP A 69 -13.42 2.81 -1.95
CA ASP A 69 -12.76 2.27 -3.13
C ASP A 69 -11.26 2.58 -3.16
N ALA A 70 -10.78 3.51 -2.32
CA ALA A 70 -9.36 3.89 -2.23
C ALA A 70 -8.82 3.95 -0.80
N LEU A 71 -7.49 3.91 -0.69
CA LEU A 71 -6.68 4.02 0.54
C LEU A 71 -5.68 5.16 0.46
#